data_AF-A0A252CQ74-F1
#
_entry.id   AF-A0A252CQ74-F1
#
_cell.length_a   1.000
_cell.length_b   1.000
_cell.length_c   1.000
_cell.angle_alpha   90.00
_cell.angle_beta   90.00
_cell.angle_gamma   90.00
#
_symmetry.space_group_name_H-M   'P 1'
#
loop_
_entity.id
_entity.type
_entity.pdbx_description
1 polymer ?
#
loop_
_entity_poly.entity_id
_entity_poly.type
_entity_poly.pdbx_seq_one_letter_code
_entity_poly.pdbx_strand_id
1 'polypeptide(L)'
;MDIQKVLSDRRIICSDPDIMSGSPVFVGTRVPLQTFFDYLEGEGGLAEFLADFPHLQTQVLQVLEIITKAMLNQEQITCAHSA
;
A
#
# COMPACT_ATOMS: atom_id res chain seq x y z
N MET A 1 -3.00 8.92 -10.42
CA MET A 1 -1.91 8.73 -9.45
C MET A 1 -1.58 7.24 -9.44
N ASP A 2 -0.32 6.87 -9.64
CA ASP A 2 0.11 5.46 -9.55
C ASP A 2 0.40 5.15 -8.08
N ILE A 3 -0.51 4.43 -7.41
CA ILE A 3 -0.44 4.13 -5.98
C ILE A 3 0.78 3.25 -5.69
N GLN A 4 1.03 2.23 -6.52
CA GLN A 4 2.13 1.30 -6.31
C GLN A 4 3.49 2.02 -6.41
N LYS A 5 3.61 2.97 -7.34
CA LYS A 5 4.79 3.84 -7.44
C LYS A 5 4.98 4.68 -6.17
N VAL A 6 3.93 5.31 -5.66
CA VAL A 6 4.01 6.14 -4.42
C VAL A 6 4.43 5.31 -3.20
N LEU A 7 3.91 4.09 -3.08
CA LEU A 7 4.28 3.17 -2.00
C LEU A 7 5.76 2.74 -2.08
N SER A 8 6.25 2.51 -3.30
CA SER A 8 7.65 2.14 -3.57
C SER A 8 8.60 3.31 -3.31
N ASP A 9 8.27 4.51 -3.78
CA ASP A 9 9.06 5.74 -3.59
C ASP A 9 9.21 6.09 -2.09
N ARG A 10 8.19 5.76 -1.28
CA ARG A 10 8.20 5.93 0.19
C ARG A 10 8.85 4.77 0.95
N ARG A 11 9.40 3.77 0.25
CA ARG A 11 10.01 2.56 0.82
C ARG A 11 9.07 1.79 1.76
N ILE A 12 7.77 1.79 1.45
CA ILE A 12 6.77 1.01 2.18
C ILE A 12 6.76 -0.42 1.63
N ILE A 13 6.79 -0.53 0.30
CA ILE A 13 6.91 -1.78 -0.44
C ILE A 13 8.16 -1.78 -1.32
N CYS A 14 8.61 -2.97 -1.73
CA CYS A 14 9.56 -3.15 -2.82
C CYS A 14 9.10 -4.27 -3.74
N SER A 15 9.54 -4.21 -5.00
CA SER A 15 9.36 -5.25 -6.01
C SER A 15 10.73 -5.58 -6.58
N ASP A 16 11.13 -6.84 -6.47
CA ASP A 16 12.39 -7.36 -6.98
C ASP A 16 12.09 -8.70 -7.67
N PRO A 17 12.49 -8.92 -8.93
CA PRO A 17 12.29 -10.20 -9.62
C PRO A 17 12.79 -11.41 -8.83
N ASP A 18 13.85 -11.23 -8.02
CA ASP A 18 14.45 -12.28 -7.19
C ASP A 18 13.66 -12.51 -5.88
N ILE A 19 12.71 -11.64 -5.55
CA ILE A 19 11.85 -11.72 -4.36
C ILE A 19 10.40 -11.93 -4.80
N MET A 20 9.86 -13.13 -4.55
CA MET A 20 8.47 -13.46 -4.88
C MET A 20 8.10 -13.16 -6.34
N SER A 21 9.03 -13.40 -7.27
CA SER A 21 8.86 -13.20 -8.72
C SER A 21 8.46 -11.77 -9.10
N GLY A 22 8.92 -10.76 -8.34
CA GLY A 22 8.59 -9.35 -8.58
C GLY A 22 7.29 -8.87 -7.94
N SER A 23 6.56 -9.74 -7.24
CA SER A 23 5.36 -9.34 -6.50
C SER A 23 5.71 -8.29 -5.44
N PRO A 24 4.91 -7.23 -5.28
CA PRO A 24 5.15 -6.23 -4.26
C PRO A 24 5.12 -6.83 -2.85
N VAL A 25 6.18 -6.60 -2.07
CA VAL A 25 6.28 -7.04 -0.68
C VAL A 25 6.54 -5.85 0.24
N PHE A 26 6.13 -5.95 1.50
CA PHE A 26 6.50 -4.94 2.50
C PHE A 26 8.02 -4.94 2.71
N VAL A 27 8.63 -3.76 2.66
CA VAL A 27 10.10 -3.61 2.82
C VAL A 27 10.54 -4.25 4.13
N GLY A 28 11.61 -5.05 4.05
CA GLY A 28 12.15 -5.76 5.21
C GLY A 28 11.45 -7.09 5.51
N THR A 29 10.48 -7.49 4.68
CA THR A 29 9.75 -8.76 4.85
C THR A 29 9.64 -9.53 3.53
N ARG A 30 9.09 -10.74 3.62
CA ARG A 30 8.60 -11.51 2.46
C ARG A 30 7.07 -11.60 2.47
N VAL A 31 6.40 -10.64 3.10
CA VAL A 31 4.94 -10.58 3.16
C VAL A 31 4.46 -9.78 1.95
N PRO A 32 3.71 -10.39 1.01
CA PRO A 32 3.11 -9.66 -0.10
C PRO A 32 2.19 -8.54 0.36
N LEU A 33 2.15 -7.46 -0.41
CA LEU A 33 1.09 -6.46 -0.27
C LEU A 33 -0.30 -7.09 -0.52
N GLN A 34 -0.38 -8.09 -1.41
CA GLN A 34 -1.63 -8.81 -1.68
C GLN A 34 -2.16 -9.52 -0.42
N THR A 35 -1.30 -10.16 0.37
CA THR A 35 -1.69 -10.82 1.61
C THR A 35 -2.38 -9.86 2.58
N PHE A 36 -1.94 -8.60 2.64
CA PHE A 36 -2.65 -7.60 3.45
C PHE A 36 -4.10 -7.40 2.97
N PHE A 37 -4.34 -7.29 1.66
CA PHE A 37 -5.69 -7.16 1.13
C PHE A 37 -6.52 -8.43 1.29
N ASP A 38 -5.92 -9.61 1.11
CA ASP A 38 -6.59 -10.89 1.31
C ASP A 38 -7.14 -11.01 2.76
N TYR A 39 -6.36 -10.58 3.76
CA TYR A 39 -6.83 -10.53 5.15
C TYR A 39 -7.98 -9.53 5.34
N LEU A 40 -7.95 -8.37 4.68
CA LEU A 40 -9.03 -7.38 4.75
C LEU A 40 -10.36 -7.89 4.17
N GLU A 41 -10.31 -8.82 3.22
CA GLU A 41 -11.49 -9.47 2.64
C GLU A 41 -12.04 -10.59 3.53
N GLY A 42 -11.23 -11.10 4.47
CA GLY A 42 -11.61 -12.14 5.43
C GLY A 42 -12.36 -11.61 6.65
N GLU A 43 -12.92 -12.53 7.44
CA GLU A 43 -13.70 -12.19 8.64
C GLU A 43 -12.87 -11.53 9.75
N GLY A 44 -11.58 -11.89 9.89
CA GLY A 44 -10.69 -11.30 10.89
C GLY A 44 -10.06 -9.96 10.50
N GLY A 45 -10.05 -9.64 9.20
CA GLY A 45 -9.73 -8.30 8.70
C GLY A 45 -8.34 -7.79 9.11
N LEU A 46 -8.28 -6.48 9.34
CA LEU A 46 -7.08 -5.78 9.80
C LEU A 46 -6.60 -6.28 11.17
N ALA A 47 -7.53 -6.65 12.07
CA ALA A 47 -7.18 -7.06 13.42
C ALA A 47 -6.39 -8.38 13.42
N GLU A 48 -6.83 -9.35 12.61
CA GLU A 48 -6.12 -10.63 12.42
C GLU A 48 -4.76 -10.41 11.75
N PHE A 49 -4.70 -9.58 10.70
CA PHE A 49 -3.43 -9.26 10.04
C PHE A 49 -2.39 -8.67 11.01
N LEU A 50 -2.80 -7.75 11.89
CA LEU A 50 -1.91 -7.13 12.87
C LEU A 50 -1.53 -8.07 14.02
N ALA A 51 -2.35 -9.09 14.29
CA ALA A 51 -2.00 -10.14 15.25
C ALA A 51 -0.87 -11.04 14.69
N ASP A 52 -0.94 -11.39 13.39
CA ASP A 52 0.06 -12.23 12.72
C ASP A 52 1.34 -11.45 12.36
N PHE A 53 1.21 -10.18 11.96
CA PHE A 53 2.30 -9.33 11.51
C PHE A 53 2.38 -8.01 12.30
N PRO A 54 2.62 -8.04 13.62
CA PRO A 54 2.60 -6.84 14.45
C PRO A 54 3.64 -5.78 14.02
N HIS A 55 4.76 -6.21 13.45
CA HIS A 55 5.81 -5.34 12.95
C HIS A 55 5.41 -4.55 11.68
N LEU A 56 4.34 -4.97 10.99
CA LEU A 56 3.84 -4.29 9.78
C LEU A 56 2.83 -3.17 10.09
N GLN A 57 2.48 -2.92 11.36
CA GLN A 57 1.48 -1.92 11.74
C GLN A 57 1.74 -0.54 11.12
N THR A 58 2.97 -0.03 11.22
CA THR A 58 3.33 1.27 10.65
C THR A 58 3.19 1.30 9.13
N GLN A 59 3.67 0.27 8.44
CA GLN A 59 3.62 0.20 6.97
C GLN A 59 2.18 0.10 6.47
N VAL A 60 1.34 -0.72 7.13
CA VAL A 60 -0.08 -0.84 6.79
C VAL A 60 -0.83 0.48 6.97
N LEU A 61 -0.59 1.19 8.07
CA LEU A 61 -1.20 2.51 8.27
C LEU A 61 -0.81 3.49 7.16
N GLN A 62 0.44 3.45 6.70
CA GLN A 62 0.89 4.28 5.57
C GLN A 62 0.24 3.86 4.25
N VAL A 63 0.07 2.55 3.99
CA VAL A 63 -0.67 2.06 2.81
C VAL A 63 -2.09 2.60 2.83
N LEU A 64 -2.80 2.45 3.95
CA LEU A 64 -4.18 2.93 4.10
C LEU A 64 -4.27 4.44 3.93
N GLU A 65 -3.37 5.21 4.56
CA GLU A 65 -3.32 6.68 4.41
C GLU A 65 -3.17 7.10 2.94
N ILE A 66 -2.29 6.43 2.19
CA ILE A 66 -2.04 6.74 0.78
C ILE A 66 -3.24 6.39 -0.08
N ILE A 67 -3.89 5.24 0.16
CA ILE A 67 -5.11 4.83 -0.55
C ILE A 67 -6.24 5.82 -0.24
N THR A 68 -6.45 6.17 1.03
CA THR A 68 -7.45 7.15 1.45
C THR A 68 -7.21 8.50 0.78
N LYS A 69 -5.97 9.00 0.76
CA LYS A 69 -5.63 10.26 0.05
C LYS A 69 -5.85 10.15 -1.45
N ALA A 70 -5.54 9.01 -2.07
CA ALA A 70 -5.78 8.78 -3.49
C ALA A 70 -7.27 8.79 -3.84
N MET A 71 -8.12 8.25 -2.96
CA MET A 71 -9.56 8.17 -3.13
C MET A 71 -10.27 9.49 -2.83
N LEU A 72 -9.86 10.19 -1.77
CA LEU A 72 -10.51 11.43 -1.32
C LEU A 72 -10.03 12.68 -2.08
N ASN A 73 -8.81 12.67 -2.65
CA ASN A 73 -8.33 13.78 -3.48
C ASN A 73 -8.76 13.59 -4.94
N GLN A 74 -10.06 13.79 -5.22
CA GLN A 74 -10.50 14.29 -6.53
C GLN A 74 -10.32 15.83 -6.48
N GLU A 75 -9.73 16.42 -7.53
CA GLU A 75 -9.47 17.86 -7.76
C GLU A 75 -8.09 18.43 -7.32
N GLN A 76 -7.16 18.52 -8.28
CA GLN A 76 -6.47 19.78 -8.63
C GLN A 76 -5.94 19.75 -10.09
N ILE A 77 -6.77 19.41 -11.08
CA ILE A 77 -6.57 19.74 -12.51
C ILE A 77 -8.00 19.76 -13.10
N THR A 78 -8.67 20.89 -13.34
CA THR A 78 -8.43 21.83 -14.45
C THR A 78 -9.06 23.20 -14.14
N CYS A 79 -8.27 24.19 -13.71
CA CYS A 79 -8.61 25.63 -13.86
C CYS A 79 -7.31 26.44 -13.93
N ALA A 80 -6.50 26.18 -14.96
CA ALA A 80 -5.43 27.08 -15.40
C ALA A 80 -5.02 26.71 -16.83
N HIS A 81 -5.94 26.88 -17.79
CA HIS A 81 -5.55 27.08 -19.19
C HIS A 81 -6.01 28.46 -19.62
N SER A 82 -5.06 29.39 -19.49
CA SER A 82 -4.77 30.47 -20.43
C SER A 82 -5.79 31.60 -20.58
N ALA A 83 -5.45 32.74 -19.97
CA ALA A 83 -5.65 34.05 -20.59
C ALA A 83 -4.55 34.29 -21.64
#